data_AF-A0A0Q6U1A7-F1
#
_entry.id   AF-A0A0Q6U1A7-F1
#
_cell.length_a   1.000
_cell.length_b   1.000
_cell.length_c   1.000
_cell.angle_alpha   90.00
_cell.angle_beta   90.00
_cell.angle_gamma   90.00
#
_symmetry.space_group_name_H-M   'P 1'
#
loop_
_entity.id
_entity.type
_entity.pdbx_description
1 polymer ?
#
loop_
_entity_poly.entity_id
_entity_poly.type
_entity_poly.pdbx_seq_one_letter_code
_entity_poly.pdbx_strand_id
1 'polypeptide(L)'
;MTSYSIIGSGNVGTALARHFARSGISVRIANTRGPESIASLAAELGDKVVPVALQDALAADIVILAVPFLAHAAVGGALPNWSGKVVVDAMNTYGISPEELKGQASTDVVAAAFPGAKVVKTLNQLPAKLLAQNPAVNGGRRVMFVSSNDAGAEAAMAKLVADLGFAPVPLGKANEGGLLIGMGGPLILQNLIKLS
;
A
#
# COMPACT_ATOMS: atom_id res chain seq x y z
N MET A 1 16.05 -3.66 -11.76
CA MET A 1 14.63 -4.04 -11.64
C MET A 1 14.11 -3.46 -10.34
N THR A 2 12.93 -2.84 -10.32
CA THR A 2 12.37 -2.22 -9.10
C THR A 2 12.08 -3.29 -8.05
N SER A 3 12.47 -3.02 -6.80
CA SER A 3 12.24 -3.90 -5.65
C SER A 3 11.06 -3.41 -4.80
N TYR A 4 10.24 -4.37 -4.35
CA TYR A 4 9.02 -4.10 -3.57
C TYR A 4 9.10 -4.73 -2.19
N SER A 5 8.56 -4.06 -1.18
CA SER A 5 8.32 -4.66 0.13
C SER A 5 6.95 -4.32 0.69
N ILE A 6 6.43 -5.23 1.51
CA ILE A 6 5.21 -5.06 2.30
C ILE A 6 5.61 -5.07 3.77
N ILE A 7 5.31 -3.98 4.47
CA ILE A 7 5.46 -3.87 5.91
C ILE A 7 4.08 -4.15 6.52
N GLY A 8 3.96 -5.30 7.18
CA GLY A 8 2.70 -5.80 7.73
C GLY A 8 2.29 -7.15 7.12
N SER A 9 1.80 -8.04 7.97
CA SER A 9 1.39 -9.42 7.62
C SER A 9 0.00 -9.76 8.20
N GLY A 10 -0.78 -8.73 8.51
CA GLY A 10 -2.21 -8.89 8.81
C GLY A 10 -3.02 -9.13 7.53
N ASN A 11 -4.35 -9.01 7.63
CA ASN A 11 -5.26 -9.30 6.52
C ASN A 11 -4.91 -8.56 5.22
N VAL A 12 -4.57 -7.27 5.29
CA VAL A 12 -4.18 -6.46 4.12
C VAL A 12 -2.83 -6.91 3.57
N GLY A 13 -1.80 -6.99 4.41
CA GLY A 13 -0.45 -7.39 3.98
C GLY A 13 -0.42 -8.78 3.34
N THR A 14 -1.15 -9.73 3.93
CA THR A 14 -1.34 -11.08 3.36
C THR A 14 -2.06 -11.01 2.02
N ALA A 15 -3.17 -10.27 1.89
CA ALA A 15 -3.88 -10.11 0.63
C ALA A 15 -2.99 -9.55 -0.49
N LEU A 16 -2.18 -8.54 -0.17
CA LEU A 16 -1.21 -7.96 -1.10
C LEU A 16 -0.15 -8.98 -1.51
N ALA A 17 0.44 -9.72 -0.56
CA ALA A 17 1.40 -10.77 -0.87
C ALA A 17 0.83 -11.81 -1.86
N ARG A 18 -0.45 -12.17 -1.74
CA ARG A 18 -1.12 -13.05 -2.72
C ARG A 18 -1.21 -12.45 -4.11
N HIS A 19 -1.44 -11.14 -4.24
CA HIS A 19 -1.45 -10.46 -5.55
C HIS A 19 -0.07 -10.46 -6.20
N PHE A 20 0.98 -10.17 -5.43
CA PHE A 20 2.36 -10.23 -5.92
C PHE A 20 2.70 -11.65 -6.40
N ALA A 21 2.39 -12.67 -5.59
CA ALA A 21 2.59 -14.08 -5.96
C ALA A 21 1.84 -14.46 -7.25
N ARG A 22 0.53 -14.16 -7.33
CA ARG A 22 -0.30 -14.45 -8.52
C ARG A 22 0.19 -13.75 -9.78
N SER A 23 0.79 -12.57 -9.64
CA SER A 23 1.27 -11.76 -10.76
C SER A 23 2.73 -12.10 -11.14
N GLY A 24 3.36 -13.04 -10.42
CA GLY A 24 4.75 -13.42 -10.65
C GLY A 24 5.78 -12.34 -10.25
N ILE A 25 5.38 -11.33 -9.48
CA ILE A 25 6.22 -10.21 -9.08
C ILE A 25 6.83 -10.51 -7.71
N SER A 26 8.16 -10.52 -7.62
CA SER A 26 8.85 -10.74 -6.35
C SER A 26 8.64 -9.57 -5.38
N VAL A 27 8.30 -9.89 -4.13
CA VAL A 27 8.08 -8.93 -3.05
C VAL A 27 8.68 -9.46 -1.74
N ARG A 28 9.32 -8.56 -0.99
CA ARG A 28 9.74 -8.83 0.38
C ARG A 28 8.57 -8.60 1.33
N ILE A 29 8.42 -9.39 2.37
CA ILE A 29 7.43 -9.13 3.42
C ILE A 29 8.09 -9.14 4.79
N ALA A 30 7.75 -8.16 5.61
CA ALA A 30 8.28 -8.03 6.97
C ALA A 30 7.22 -7.57 7.95
N ASN A 31 7.45 -7.84 9.22
CA ASN A 31 6.68 -7.34 10.36
C ASN A 31 7.63 -7.18 11.57
N THR A 32 7.10 -6.76 12.72
CA THR A 32 7.89 -6.59 13.95
C THR A 32 8.17 -7.89 14.72
N ARG A 33 7.60 -9.02 14.29
CA ARG A 33 7.71 -10.35 14.91
C ARG A 33 8.68 -11.27 14.17
N GLY A 34 9.48 -10.74 13.26
CA GLY A 34 10.51 -11.50 12.55
C GLY A 34 10.01 -12.35 11.36
N PRO A 35 10.92 -12.75 10.45
CA PRO A 35 10.61 -13.54 9.24
C PRO A 35 9.93 -14.88 9.54
N GLU A 36 10.28 -15.52 10.66
CA GLU A 36 9.75 -16.81 11.11
C GLU A 36 8.23 -16.77 11.30
N SER A 37 7.69 -15.63 11.75
CA SER A 37 6.25 -15.45 11.91
C SER A 37 5.47 -15.40 10.58
N ILE A 38 6.18 -15.29 9.45
CA ILE A 38 5.63 -15.20 8.09
C ILE A 38 5.98 -16.44 7.25
N ALA A 39 6.80 -17.35 7.77
CA ALA A 39 7.33 -18.50 7.04
C ALA A 39 6.23 -19.39 6.43
N SER A 40 5.14 -19.63 7.17
CA SER A 40 4.00 -20.42 6.67
C SER A 40 3.32 -19.77 5.45
N LEU A 41 3.13 -18.45 5.49
CA LEU A 41 2.55 -17.71 4.35
C LEU A 41 3.47 -17.76 3.13
N ALA A 42 4.77 -17.62 3.32
CA ALA A 42 5.73 -17.70 2.21
C ALA A 42 5.80 -19.10 1.61
N ALA A 43 5.77 -20.15 2.43
CA ALA A 43 5.70 -21.53 1.94
C ALA A 43 4.44 -21.77 1.10
N GLU A 44 3.31 -21.17 1.48
CA GLU A 44 2.06 -21.24 0.72
C GLU A 44 2.14 -20.47 -0.61
N LEU A 45 2.80 -19.31 -0.64
CA LEU A 45 2.82 -18.40 -1.78
C LEU A 45 3.99 -18.61 -2.76
N GLY A 46 4.98 -19.40 -2.37
CA GLY A 46 6.14 -19.73 -3.20
C GLY A 46 7.22 -18.65 -3.21
N ASP A 47 8.15 -18.78 -4.16
CA ASP A 47 9.42 -18.02 -4.24
C ASP A 47 9.27 -16.51 -4.46
N LYS A 48 8.08 -16.05 -4.88
CA LYS A 48 7.81 -14.62 -5.11
C LYS A 48 7.57 -13.83 -3.83
N VAL A 49 7.25 -14.49 -2.71
CA VAL A 49 7.02 -13.80 -1.43
C VAL A 49 8.12 -14.19 -0.47
N VAL A 50 9.03 -13.25 -0.19
CA VAL A 50 10.25 -13.52 0.59
C VAL A 50 10.14 -12.86 1.97
N PRO A 51 9.98 -13.63 3.06
CA PRO A 51 10.09 -13.10 4.41
C PRO A 51 11.49 -12.59 4.66
N VAL A 52 11.61 -11.37 5.19
CA VAL A 52 12.89 -10.76 5.54
C VAL A 52 12.79 -10.01 6.85
N ALA A 53 13.93 -9.66 7.45
CA ALA A 53 13.95 -8.80 8.61
C ALA A 53 13.45 -7.40 8.23
N LEU A 54 12.90 -6.66 9.20
CA LEU A 54 12.30 -5.35 8.94
C LEU A 54 13.30 -4.41 8.24
N GLN A 55 14.55 -4.35 8.70
CA GLN A 55 15.58 -3.51 8.08
C GLN A 55 15.82 -3.81 6.60
N ASP A 56 15.75 -5.07 6.18
CA ASP A 56 15.98 -5.47 4.79
C ASP A 56 14.78 -5.12 3.90
N ALA A 57 13.57 -5.17 4.46
CA ALA A 57 12.37 -4.73 3.75
C ALA A 57 12.38 -3.23 3.48
N LEU A 58 12.88 -2.41 4.40
CA LEU A 58 12.98 -0.95 4.25
C LEU A 58 13.99 -0.53 3.16
N ALA A 59 14.91 -1.42 2.78
CA ALA A 59 15.87 -1.18 1.71
C ALA A 59 15.23 -1.16 0.30
N ALA A 60 14.00 -1.64 0.13
CA ALA A 60 13.31 -1.67 -1.16
C ALA A 60 13.07 -0.29 -1.78
N ASP A 61 12.91 -0.24 -3.10
CA ASP A 61 12.60 0.99 -3.85
C ASP A 61 11.16 1.45 -3.55
N ILE A 62 10.23 0.50 -3.42
CA ILE A 62 8.83 0.75 -3.06
C ILE A 62 8.50 -0.01 -1.78
N VAL A 63 8.08 0.72 -0.74
CA VAL A 63 7.74 0.18 0.58
C VAL A 63 6.25 0.41 0.85
N ILE A 64 5.49 -0.68 0.96
CA ILE A 64 4.04 -0.65 1.16
C ILE A 64 3.71 -0.79 2.64
N LEU A 65 3.07 0.21 3.22
CA LEU A 65 2.66 0.24 4.62
C LEU A 65 1.28 -0.39 4.78
N ALA A 66 1.26 -1.66 5.20
CA ALA A 66 0.06 -2.44 5.53
C ALA A 66 -0.02 -2.72 7.04
N VAL A 67 0.24 -1.68 7.84
CA VAL A 67 0.24 -1.68 9.31
C VAL A 67 -0.92 -0.82 9.87
N PRO A 68 -1.23 -0.88 11.18
CA PRO A 68 -2.11 0.11 11.79
C PRO A 68 -1.57 1.53 11.58
N PHE A 69 -2.46 2.49 11.33
CA PHE A 69 -2.08 3.88 10.98
C PHE A 69 -1.06 4.47 11.97
N LEU A 70 -1.25 4.31 13.28
CA LEU A 70 -0.35 4.87 14.30
C LEU A 70 1.09 4.31 14.25
N ALA A 71 1.34 3.19 13.58
CA ALA A 71 2.67 2.63 13.45
C ALA A 71 3.55 3.34 12.39
N HIS A 72 2.98 4.19 11.53
CA HIS A 72 3.70 4.82 10.43
C HIS A 72 4.92 5.63 10.89
N ALA A 73 4.80 6.36 12.01
CA ALA A 73 5.88 7.21 12.52
C ALA A 73 7.09 6.39 12.97
N ALA A 74 6.86 5.24 13.61
CA ALA A 74 7.93 4.33 14.02
C ALA A 74 8.64 3.72 12.80
N VAL A 75 7.90 3.37 11.74
CA VAL A 75 8.48 2.89 10.48
C VAL A 75 9.28 4.00 9.79
N GLY A 76 8.73 5.21 9.70
CA GLY A 76 9.39 6.37 9.10
C GLY A 76 10.69 6.74 9.79
N GLY A 77 10.70 6.69 11.13
CA GLY A 77 11.90 6.94 11.95
C GLY A 77 12.95 5.83 11.94
N ALA A 78 12.69 4.69 11.31
CA ALA A 78 13.68 3.60 11.20
C ALA A 78 14.82 3.92 10.21
N LEU A 79 14.64 4.91 9.33
CA LEU A 79 15.68 5.42 8.44
C LEU A 79 15.80 6.94 8.61
N PRO A 80 17.02 7.51 8.57
CA PRO A 80 17.20 8.96 8.67
C PRO A 80 16.73 9.73 7.42
N ASN A 81 16.60 9.05 6.27
CA ASN A 81 16.17 9.63 5.00
C ASN A 81 15.55 8.55 4.11
N TRP A 82 14.53 8.95 3.34
CA TRP A 82 13.79 8.09 2.40
C TRP A 82 13.91 8.55 0.95
N SER A 83 14.86 9.44 0.65
CA SER A 83 15.16 9.90 -0.71
C SER A 83 15.34 8.74 -1.69
N GLY A 84 14.73 8.87 -2.88
CA GLY A 84 14.76 7.85 -3.93
C GLY A 84 13.74 6.72 -3.73
N LYS A 85 12.99 6.70 -2.63
CA LYS A 85 11.98 5.66 -2.34
C LYS A 85 10.56 6.15 -2.60
N VAL A 86 9.70 5.21 -2.96
CA VAL A 86 8.25 5.39 -2.92
C VAL A 86 7.70 4.71 -1.67
N VAL A 87 6.94 5.44 -0.87
CA VAL A 87 6.24 4.90 0.30
C VAL A 87 4.75 4.85 -0.03
N VAL A 88 4.16 3.65 0.03
CA VAL A 88 2.75 3.44 -0.28
C VAL A 88 1.96 3.37 1.01
N ASP A 89 1.13 4.38 1.26
CA ASP A 89 0.15 4.42 2.34
C ASP A 89 -1.07 3.56 1.96
N ALA A 90 -1.09 2.32 2.46
CA ALA A 90 -2.24 1.41 2.37
C ALA A 90 -3.05 1.35 3.68
N MET A 91 -2.92 2.38 4.53
CA MET A 91 -3.50 2.43 5.86
C MET A 91 -4.79 3.25 5.89
N ASN A 92 -5.56 3.06 6.97
CA ASN A 92 -6.76 3.83 7.29
C ASN A 92 -6.71 4.30 8.75
N THR A 93 -7.22 5.50 9.00
CA THR A 93 -7.21 6.19 10.30
C THR A 93 -8.33 5.71 11.24
N TYR A 94 -8.46 4.39 11.41
CA TYR A 94 -9.48 3.82 12.30
C TYR A 94 -9.32 4.32 13.73
N GLY A 95 -10.37 4.93 14.28
CA GLY A 95 -10.38 5.49 15.63
C GLY A 95 -9.62 6.81 15.78
N ILE A 96 -9.18 7.44 14.68
CA ILE A 96 -8.52 8.74 14.69
C ILE A 96 -9.44 9.76 14.03
N SER A 97 -9.73 10.84 14.75
CA SER A 97 -10.60 11.93 14.31
C SER A 97 -9.91 12.88 13.32
N PRO A 98 -10.66 13.57 12.44
CA PRO A 98 -10.10 14.63 11.59
C PRO A 98 -9.38 15.75 12.38
N GLU A 99 -9.82 16.03 13.60
CA GLU A 99 -9.21 17.00 14.51
C GLU A 99 -7.80 16.58 14.93
N GLU A 100 -7.59 15.29 15.22
CA GLU A 100 -6.26 14.73 15.51
C GLU A 100 -5.31 14.84 14.30
N LEU A 101 -5.86 14.82 13.08
CA LEU A 101 -5.11 15.07 11.84
C LEU A 101 -4.97 16.57 11.51
N LYS A 102 -5.49 17.47 12.34
CA LYS A 102 -5.50 18.93 12.12
C LYS A 102 -6.11 19.32 10.78
N GLY A 103 -7.12 18.59 10.32
CA GLY A 103 -7.77 18.80 9.03
C GLY A 103 -6.92 18.45 7.80
N GLN A 104 -5.76 17.84 7.96
CA GLN A 104 -4.90 17.41 6.86
C GLN A 104 -5.38 16.08 6.27
N ALA A 105 -5.04 15.81 5.01
CA ALA A 105 -5.17 14.47 4.46
C ALA A 105 -4.29 13.50 5.26
N SER A 106 -4.84 12.35 5.66
CA SER A 106 -4.09 11.33 6.43
C SER A 106 -2.73 10.98 5.81
N THR A 107 -2.63 10.96 4.49
CA THR A 107 -1.37 10.68 3.77
C THR A 107 -0.36 11.82 3.84
N ASP A 108 -0.80 13.08 3.96
CA ASP A 108 0.14 14.19 4.19
C ASP A 108 0.75 14.10 5.61
N VAL A 109 -0.05 13.66 6.61
CA VAL A 109 0.46 13.34 7.95
C VAL A 109 1.47 12.19 7.88
N VAL A 110 1.18 11.14 7.11
CA VAL A 110 2.14 10.04 6.88
C VAL A 110 3.41 10.59 6.22
N ALA A 111 3.30 11.40 5.18
CA ALA A 111 4.46 11.90 4.44
C ALA A 111 5.44 12.70 5.30
N ALA A 112 4.96 13.40 6.33
CA ALA A 112 5.82 14.11 7.28
C ALA A 112 6.80 13.17 8.03
N ALA A 113 6.47 11.89 8.19
CA ALA A 113 7.33 10.90 8.85
C ALA A 113 8.39 10.26 7.92
N PHE A 114 8.32 10.49 6.61
CA PHE A 114 9.19 9.86 5.60
C PHE A 114 9.93 10.92 4.78
N PRO A 115 10.87 11.67 5.40
CA PRO A 115 11.56 12.77 4.73
C PRO A 115 12.26 12.30 3.45
N GLY A 116 11.97 12.96 2.33
CA GLY A 116 12.52 12.65 1.02
C GLY A 116 11.80 11.54 0.24
N ALA A 117 10.87 10.81 0.85
CA ALA A 117 10.05 9.84 0.13
C ALA A 117 9.05 10.52 -0.80
N LYS A 118 8.72 9.82 -1.89
CA LYS A 118 7.50 10.10 -2.66
C LYS A 118 6.38 9.24 -2.09
N VAL A 119 5.36 9.86 -1.50
CA VAL A 119 4.28 9.12 -0.83
C VAL A 119 3.06 8.96 -1.73
N VAL A 120 2.51 7.76 -1.80
CA VAL A 120 1.34 7.43 -2.62
C VAL A 120 0.26 6.78 -1.76
N LYS A 121 -0.98 7.27 -1.83
CA LYS A 121 -2.13 6.62 -1.21
C LYS A 121 -2.82 5.68 -2.18
N THR A 122 -2.91 4.39 -1.84
CA THR A 122 -3.65 3.38 -2.61
C THR A 122 -3.79 2.10 -1.79
N LEU A 123 -4.46 1.06 -2.31
CA LEU A 123 -4.63 -0.27 -1.67
C LEU A 123 -5.41 -0.30 -0.35
N ASN A 124 -5.77 0.85 0.22
CA ASN A 124 -6.52 0.99 1.48
C ASN A 124 -8.05 0.91 1.30
N GLN A 125 -8.55 1.04 0.06
CA GLN A 125 -9.94 1.36 -0.24
C GLN A 125 -10.92 0.18 -0.24
N LEU A 126 -10.45 -1.06 -0.05
CA LEU A 126 -11.31 -2.25 -0.04
C LEU A 126 -11.18 -2.99 1.31
N PRO A 127 -12.26 -3.62 1.81
CA PRO A 127 -12.15 -4.59 2.89
C PRO A 127 -11.15 -5.69 2.53
N ALA A 128 -10.29 -6.11 3.46
CA ALA A 128 -9.20 -7.03 3.15
C ALA A 128 -9.65 -8.37 2.51
N LYS A 129 -10.82 -8.90 2.93
CA LYS A 129 -11.41 -10.11 2.30
C LYS A 129 -11.73 -9.88 0.83
N LEU A 130 -12.21 -8.69 0.49
CA LEU A 130 -12.54 -8.30 -0.88
C LEU A 130 -11.26 -7.99 -1.69
N LEU A 131 -10.31 -7.30 -1.07
CA LEU A 131 -8.98 -7.06 -1.63
C LEU A 131 -8.31 -8.37 -2.03
N ALA A 132 -8.39 -9.43 -1.23
CA ALA A 132 -7.71 -10.70 -1.49
C ALA A 132 -8.21 -11.48 -2.73
N GLN A 133 -9.43 -11.17 -3.20
CA GLN A 133 -10.05 -11.83 -4.35
C GLN A 133 -9.32 -11.51 -5.66
N ASN A 134 -9.60 -12.30 -6.70
CA ASN A 134 -9.14 -11.97 -8.04
C ASN A 134 -9.69 -10.58 -8.46
N PRO A 135 -8.85 -9.65 -8.93
CA PRO A 135 -9.32 -8.37 -9.44
C PRO A 135 -10.16 -8.50 -10.71
N ALA A 136 -9.93 -9.53 -11.54
CA ALA A 136 -10.76 -9.82 -12.70
C ALA A 136 -12.13 -10.36 -12.26
N VAL A 137 -13.19 -9.62 -12.58
CA VAL A 137 -14.56 -9.93 -12.15
C VAL A 137 -15.56 -9.35 -13.13
N ASN A 138 -16.62 -10.11 -13.44
CA ASN A 138 -17.71 -9.70 -14.33
C ASN A 138 -17.23 -9.14 -15.69
N GLY A 139 -16.18 -9.73 -16.26
CA GLY A 139 -15.60 -9.28 -17.53
C GLY A 139 -14.76 -8.00 -17.47
N GLY A 140 -14.65 -7.37 -16.31
CA GLY A 140 -13.80 -6.19 -16.07
C GLY A 140 -12.71 -6.44 -15.03
N ARG A 141 -12.10 -5.35 -14.56
CA ARG A 141 -11.13 -5.36 -13.47
C ARG A 141 -11.59 -4.43 -12.35
N ARG A 142 -11.44 -4.88 -11.11
CA ARG A 142 -11.73 -4.09 -9.92
C ARG A 142 -10.89 -2.82 -9.91
N VAL A 143 -11.54 -1.69 -9.67
CA VAL A 143 -10.89 -0.37 -9.60
C VAL A 143 -10.02 -0.30 -8.35
N MET A 144 -8.87 0.33 -8.52
CA MET A 144 -7.98 0.73 -7.44
C MET A 144 -7.53 2.16 -7.70
N PHE A 145 -8.07 3.10 -6.94
CA PHE A 145 -7.66 4.49 -6.98
C PHE A 145 -6.22 4.68 -6.50
N VAL A 146 -5.52 5.66 -7.07
CA VAL A 146 -4.14 6.02 -6.74
C VAL A 146 -4.08 7.54 -6.59
N SER A 147 -3.40 8.04 -5.56
CA SER A 147 -3.23 9.48 -5.34
C SER A 147 -1.83 9.79 -4.79
N SER A 148 -1.18 10.83 -5.32
CA SER A 148 0.14 11.29 -4.84
C SER A 148 0.38 12.75 -5.18
N ASN A 149 1.20 13.42 -4.37
CA ASN A 149 1.70 14.76 -4.68
C ASN A 149 2.85 14.74 -5.71
N ASP A 150 3.41 13.56 -6.03
CA ASP A 150 4.41 13.37 -7.09
C ASP A 150 3.79 12.59 -8.26
N ALA A 151 3.62 13.25 -9.40
CA ALA A 151 3.00 12.65 -10.58
C ALA A 151 3.77 11.43 -11.13
N GLY A 152 5.09 11.40 -10.95
CA GLY A 152 5.92 10.27 -11.34
C GLY A 152 5.67 9.03 -10.47
N ALA A 153 5.54 9.21 -9.16
CA ALA A 153 5.19 8.15 -8.22
C ALA A 153 3.74 7.67 -8.42
N GLU A 154 2.80 8.57 -8.70
CA GLU A 154 1.43 8.21 -9.06
C GLU A 154 1.40 7.30 -10.29
N ALA A 155 2.10 7.71 -11.37
CA ALA A 155 2.18 6.92 -12.60
C ALA A 155 2.86 5.56 -12.39
N ALA A 156 3.97 5.51 -11.64
CA ALA A 156 4.67 4.28 -11.32
C ALA A 156 3.79 3.32 -10.49
N MET A 157 3.07 3.84 -9.50
CA MET A 157 2.15 3.04 -8.69
C MET A 157 0.92 2.60 -9.48
N ALA A 158 0.36 3.44 -10.35
CA ALA A 158 -0.72 3.06 -11.24
C ALA A 158 -0.31 1.90 -12.15
N LYS A 159 0.93 1.91 -12.65
CA LYS A 159 1.48 0.76 -13.39
C LYS A 159 1.57 -0.50 -12.53
N LEU A 160 2.12 -0.42 -11.32
CA LEU A 160 2.17 -1.58 -10.41
C LEU A 160 0.77 -2.11 -10.10
N VAL A 161 -0.20 -1.25 -9.82
CA VAL A 161 -1.61 -1.62 -9.59
C VAL A 161 -2.19 -2.37 -10.81
N ALA A 162 -1.89 -1.92 -12.02
CA ALA A 162 -2.28 -2.62 -13.24
C ALA A 162 -1.59 -3.98 -13.39
N ASP A 163 -0.29 -4.06 -13.09
CA ASP A 163 0.50 -5.29 -13.15
C ASP A 163 0.01 -6.32 -12.10
N LEU A 164 -0.54 -5.85 -10.96
CA LEU A 164 -1.22 -6.68 -9.96
C LEU A 164 -2.65 -7.09 -10.37
N GLY A 165 -3.08 -6.74 -11.58
CA GLY A 165 -4.36 -7.14 -12.18
C GLY A 165 -5.54 -6.20 -11.91
N PHE A 166 -5.37 -5.12 -11.15
CA PHE A 166 -6.43 -4.14 -10.92
C PHE A 166 -6.57 -3.13 -12.08
N ALA A 167 -7.64 -2.34 -12.06
CA ALA A 167 -7.79 -1.16 -12.91
C ALA A 167 -7.37 0.10 -12.15
N PRO A 168 -6.18 0.67 -12.40
CA PRO A 168 -5.78 1.90 -11.74
C PRO A 168 -6.63 3.09 -12.21
N VAL A 169 -6.98 3.97 -11.27
CA VAL A 169 -7.59 5.27 -11.56
C VAL A 169 -6.83 6.34 -10.77
N PRO A 170 -5.94 7.11 -11.41
CA PRO A 170 -5.28 8.26 -10.78
C PRO A 170 -6.30 9.31 -10.33
N LEU A 171 -6.10 9.88 -9.15
CA LEU A 171 -6.96 10.91 -8.55
C LEU A 171 -6.19 12.21 -8.26
N GLY A 172 -4.91 12.29 -8.62
CA GLY A 172 -4.10 13.47 -8.38
C GLY A 172 -3.64 13.55 -6.92
N LYS A 173 -3.59 14.77 -6.38
CA LYS A 173 -2.89 15.08 -5.13
C LYS A 173 -3.55 14.49 -3.89
N ALA A 174 -2.76 14.29 -2.84
CA ALA A 174 -3.22 13.69 -1.59
C ALA A 174 -4.30 14.55 -0.89
N ASN A 175 -4.19 15.88 -0.98
CA ASN A 175 -5.19 16.82 -0.46
C ASN A 175 -6.41 17.02 -1.37
N GLU A 176 -6.48 16.29 -2.48
CA GLU A 176 -7.61 16.26 -3.42
C GLU A 176 -8.14 14.82 -3.49
N GLY A 177 -7.56 14.01 -4.38
CA GLY A 177 -7.88 12.60 -4.56
C GLY A 177 -7.68 11.73 -3.33
N GLY A 178 -6.64 12.01 -2.53
CA GLY A 178 -6.36 11.26 -1.31
C GLY A 178 -7.44 11.41 -0.24
N LEU A 179 -8.15 12.55 -0.19
CA LEU A 179 -9.31 12.76 0.68
C LEU A 179 -10.49 11.88 0.25
N LEU A 180 -10.66 11.66 -1.06
CA LEU A 180 -11.77 10.86 -1.57
C LEU A 180 -11.68 9.39 -1.16
N ILE A 181 -10.45 8.88 -1.03
CA ILE A 181 -10.15 7.49 -0.68
C ILE A 181 -9.63 7.34 0.76
N GLY A 182 -9.64 8.41 1.56
CA GLY A 182 -9.35 8.37 3.00
C GLY A 182 -10.58 7.97 3.81
N MET A 183 -10.40 7.75 5.12
CA MET A 183 -11.55 7.52 6.02
C MET A 183 -12.51 8.72 5.97
N GLY A 184 -13.80 8.44 5.78
CA GLY A 184 -14.84 9.45 5.59
C GLY A 184 -14.98 9.96 4.15
N GLY A 185 -14.06 9.61 3.25
CA GLY A 185 -14.14 9.96 1.83
C GLY A 185 -15.18 9.12 1.07
N PRO A 186 -15.79 9.65 0.00
CA PRO A 186 -16.87 8.97 -0.73
C PRO A 186 -16.45 7.71 -1.49
N LEU A 187 -15.15 7.52 -1.76
CA LEU A 187 -14.64 6.39 -2.54
C LEU A 187 -14.06 5.25 -1.68
N ILE A 188 -13.91 5.45 -0.37
CA ILE A 188 -13.50 4.37 0.53
C ILE A 188 -14.59 3.29 0.60
N LEU A 189 -14.19 2.02 0.58
CA LEU A 189 -15.06 0.84 0.64
C LEU A 189 -16.05 0.70 -0.53
N GLN A 190 -15.90 1.49 -1.60
CA GLN A 190 -16.66 1.32 -2.83
C GLN A 190 -16.05 0.22 -3.70
N ASN A 191 -16.86 -0.79 -4.05
CA ASN A 191 -16.43 -1.86 -4.92
C ASN A 191 -16.83 -1.57 -6.38
N LEU A 192 -15.95 -0.90 -7.12
CA LEU A 192 -16.19 -0.50 -8.50
C LEU A 192 -15.44 -1.42 -9.47
N ILE A 193 -16.06 -1.71 -10.62
CA ILE A 193 -15.48 -2.51 -11.70
C ILE A 193 -15.31 -1.64 -12.94
N LYS A 194 -14.10 -1.58 -13.49
CA LYS A 194 -13.83 -0.97 -14.80
C LYS A 194 -14.00 -2.05 -15.87
N LEU A 195 -15.01 -1.87 -16.71
CA LEU A 195 -15.22 -2.71 -17.88
C LEU A 195 -14.08 -2.51 -18.89
N SER A 196 -13.79 -3.58 -19.63
CA SER A 196 -12.81 -3.61 -20.72
C SER A 196 -13.28 -2.81 -21.94
#